data_AF-A0A927V9M7-F1
#
_entry.id   AF-A0A927V9M7-F1
#
_cell.length_a   1.000
_cell.length_b   1.000
_cell.length_c   1.000
_cell.angle_alpha   90.00
_cell.angle_beta   90.00
_cell.angle_gamma   90.00
#
_symmetry.space_group_name_H-M   'P 1'
#
loop_
_entity.id
_entity.type
_entity.pdbx_description
1 polymer ?
#
loop_
_entity_poly.entity_id
_entity_poly.type
_entity_poly.pdbx_seq_one_letter_code
_entity_poly.pdbx_strand_id
1 'polypeptide(L)'
;MDKKDYIDLIKVAEAIMRLEKACVCMTGCTFDEGECYEVYFLWEVLRRNASEKFHYSDDLDRDTSNYQEFMDIMKSEELTAEEKYDRLVT
;
A
#
# COMPACT_ATOMS: atom_id res chain seq x y z
N MET A 1 -13.76 7.20 -3.63
CA MET A 1 -13.61 7.11 -2.16
C MET A 1 -13.42 8.51 -1.62
N ASP A 2 -13.91 8.86 -0.44
CA ASP A 2 -13.63 10.18 0.14
C ASP A 2 -12.24 10.21 0.81
N LYS A 3 -11.74 11.42 1.14
CA LYS A 3 -10.41 11.60 1.73
C LYS A 3 -10.26 10.84 3.06
N LYS A 4 -11.32 10.82 3.89
CA LYS A 4 -11.27 10.19 5.21
C LYS A 4 -11.17 8.68 5.06
N ASP A 5 -12.03 8.08 4.25
CA ASP A 5 -12.04 6.64 3.97
C ASP A 5 -10.69 6.18 3.42
N TYR A 6 -10.08 6.99 2.54
CA TYR A 6 -8.80 6.65 1.93
C TYR A 6 -7.64 6.73 2.94
N ILE A 7 -7.61 7.76 3.78
CA ILE A 7 -6.65 7.86 4.89
C ILE A 7 -6.82 6.69 5.88
N ASP A 8 -8.05 6.32 6.20
CA ASP A 8 -8.32 5.19 7.09
C ASP A 8 -7.83 3.87 6.46
N LEU A 9 -7.98 3.71 5.14
CA LEU A 9 -7.44 2.56 4.41
C LEU A 9 -5.90 2.50 4.42
N ILE A 10 -5.23 3.65 4.29
CA ILE A 10 -3.77 3.77 4.44
C ILE A 10 -3.35 3.29 5.84
N LYS A 11 -4.05 3.73 6.90
CA LYS A 11 -3.77 3.32 8.29
C LYS A 11 -3.94 1.82 8.50
N VAL A 12 -4.98 1.22 7.90
CA VAL A 12 -5.18 -0.24 7.95
C VAL A 12 -4.03 -0.97 7.26
N ALA A 13 -3.60 -0.50 6.08
CA ALA A 13 -2.47 -1.11 5.37
C ALA A 13 -1.18 -1.06 6.20
N GLU A 14 -0.89 0.06 6.85
CA GLU A 14 0.25 0.19 7.76
C GLU A 14 0.16 -0.78 8.95
N ALA A 15 -1.01 -0.93 9.55
CA ALA A 15 -1.23 -1.87 10.63
C ALA A 15 -0.95 -3.32 10.20
N ILE A 16 -1.38 -3.70 9.00
CA ILE A 16 -1.11 -5.02 8.42
C ILE A 16 0.39 -5.23 8.23
N MET A 17 1.11 -4.26 7.63
CA MET A 17 2.57 -4.36 7.48
C MET A 17 3.29 -4.53 8.83
N ARG A 18 2.84 -3.82 9.87
CA ARG A 18 3.41 -3.93 11.22
C ARG A 18 3.14 -5.30 11.83
N LEU A 19 1.94 -5.84 11.64
CA LEU A 19 1.59 -7.19 12.09
C LEU A 19 2.44 -8.25 11.37
N GLU A 20 2.64 -8.10 10.07
CA GLU A 20 3.50 -9.01 9.29
C GLU A 20 4.94 -8.99 9.83
N LYS A 21 5.51 -7.79 10.02
CA LYS A 21 6.85 -7.61 10.61
C LYS A 21 6.93 -8.26 12.00
N ALA A 22 5.90 -8.09 12.83
CA ALA A 22 5.84 -8.72 14.15
C ALA A 22 5.77 -10.25 14.05
N CYS A 23 4.97 -10.79 13.13
CA CYS A 23 4.88 -12.23 12.88
C CYS A 23 6.25 -12.79 12.50
N VAL A 24 6.93 -12.17 11.53
CA VAL A 24 8.29 -12.57 11.11
C VAL A 24 9.26 -12.54 12.30
N CYS A 25 9.21 -11.51 13.15
CA CYS A 25 10.06 -11.45 14.34
C CYS A 25 9.78 -12.55 15.37
N MET A 26 8.52 -13.02 15.49
CA MET A 26 8.12 -14.02 16.49
C MET A 26 8.28 -15.46 15.99
N THR A 27 7.99 -15.71 14.72
CA THR A 27 7.87 -17.07 14.16
C THR A 27 8.93 -17.40 13.12
N GLY A 28 9.59 -16.38 12.54
CA GLY A 28 10.46 -16.54 11.37
C GLY A 28 9.71 -16.71 10.05
N CYS A 29 8.38 -16.61 10.05
CA CYS A 29 7.51 -16.79 8.88
C CYS A 29 6.70 -15.52 8.59
N THR A 30 6.38 -15.28 7.31
CA THR A 30 5.40 -14.26 6.88
C THR A 30 3.97 -14.77 7.05
N PHE A 31 2.98 -13.96 6.68
CA PHE A 31 1.61 -14.44 6.54
C PHE A 31 1.52 -15.55 5.48
N ASP A 32 0.63 -16.52 5.71
CA ASP A 32 0.39 -17.62 4.78
C ASP A 32 -0.40 -17.12 3.55
N GLU A 33 -0.32 -17.84 2.42
CA GLU A 33 -0.93 -17.41 1.14
C GLU A 33 -2.44 -17.06 1.24
N GLY A 34 -3.19 -17.74 2.12
CA GLY A 34 -4.60 -17.46 2.35
C GLY A 34 -4.86 -16.14 3.09
N GLU A 35 -3.93 -15.69 3.93
CA GLU A 35 -4.00 -14.42 4.67
C GLU A 35 -3.55 -13.25 3.79
N CYS A 36 -2.66 -13.51 2.82
CA CYS A 36 -2.13 -12.52 1.87
C CYS A 36 -3.15 -12.05 0.82
N TYR A 37 -4.19 -12.84 0.52
CA TYR A 37 -5.17 -12.49 -0.53
C TYR A 37 -5.96 -11.21 -0.21
N GLU A 38 -6.43 -11.09 1.03
CA GLU A 38 -7.18 -9.89 1.49
C GLU A 38 -6.27 -8.65 1.54
N VAL A 39 -4.99 -8.84 1.89
CA VAL A 39 -3.98 -7.77 1.88
C VAL A 39 -3.70 -7.28 0.46
N TYR A 40 -3.62 -8.21 -0.50
CA TYR A 40 -3.46 -7.88 -1.91
C TYR A 40 -4.65 -7.09 -2.47
N PHE A 41 -5.88 -7.47 -2.12
CA PHE A 41 -7.07 -6.70 -2.51
C PHE A 41 -7.05 -5.28 -1.94
N LEU A 42 -6.59 -5.12 -0.70
CA LEU A 42 -6.45 -3.81 -0.07
C LEU A 42 -5.43 -2.92 -0.83
N TRP A 43 -4.34 -3.52 -1.33
CA TRP A 43 -3.40 -2.81 -2.20
C TRP A 43 -4.02 -2.35 -3.51
N GLU A 44 -4.79 -3.21 -4.15
CA GLU A 44 -5.50 -2.88 -5.39
C GLU A 44 -6.49 -1.72 -5.18
N VAL A 45 -7.21 -1.71 -4.05
CA VAL A 45 -8.14 -0.63 -3.73
C VAL A 45 -7.39 0.69 -3.52
N LEU A 46 -6.29 0.68 -2.77
CA LEU A 46 -5.46 1.86 -2.56
C LEU A 46 -4.89 2.38 -3.89
N ARG A 47 -4.38 1.50 -4.75
CA ARG A 47 -3.76 1.87 -6.02
C ARG A 47 -4.78 2.45 -7.02
N ARG A 48 -6.00 1.91 -7.08
CA ARG A 48 -7.08 2.38 -7.98
C ARG A 48 -7.72 3.69 -7.56
N ASN A 49 -7.54 4.12 -6.31
CA ASN A 49 -8.02 5.41 -5.82
C ASN A 49 -6.91 6.47 -5.82
N ALA A 50 -5.67 6.10 -6.16
CA ALA A 50 -4.55 7.01 -6.27
C ALA A 50 -4.65 7.87 -7.56
N SER A 51 -3.72 8.79 -7.77
CA SER A 51 -3.62 9.53 -9.02
C SER A 51 -3.37 8.58 -10.19
N GLU A 52 -3.82 8.97 -11.39
CA GLU A 52 -3.74 8.12 -12.60
C GLU A 52 -2.32 7.64 -12.90
N LYS A 53 -1.32 8.36 -12.41
CA LYS A 53 0.09 7.97 -12.45
C LYS A 53 0.31 6.57 -11.88
N PHE A 54 -0.34 6.22 -10.78
CA PHE A 54 -0.13 4.94 -10.10
C PHE A 54 -1.00 3.82 -10.67
N HIS A 55 -1.92 4.10 -11.58
CA HIS A 55 -2.74 3.06 -12.20
C HIS A 55 -1.89 2.11 -13.07
N TYR A 56 -2.47 0.96 -13.41
CA TYR A 56 -1.84 0.01 -14.31
C TYR A 56 -1.56 0.65 -15.67
N SER A 57 -0.35 0.40 -16.18
CA SER A 57 0.12 0.86 -17.48
C SER A 57 0.43 -0.33 -18.39
N ASP A 58 0.06 -0.24 -19.67
CA ASP A 58 0.42 -1.24 -20.68
C ASP A 58 1.94 -1.23 -20.99
N ASP A 59 2.60 -0.10 -20.70
CA ASP A 59 4.06 -0.01 -20.68
C ASP A 59 4.58 -0.57 -19.34
N LEU A 60 5.24 -1.74 -19.42
CA LEU A 60 5.74 -2.50 -18.27
C LEU A 60 6.84 -1.78 -17.48
N ASP A 61 7.72 -1.05 -18.15
CA ASP A 61 8.81 -0.32 -17.48
C ASP A 61 8.21 0.84 -16.68
N ARG A 62 7.24 1.52 -17.28
CA ARG A 62 6.48 2.58 -16.60
C ARG A 62 5.63 2.03 -15.46
N ASP A 63 4.93 0.91 -15.66
CA ASP A 63 4.12 0.28 -14.61
C ASP A 63 4.99 -0.11 -13.40
N THR A 64 6.13 -0.73 -13.66
CA THR A 64 7.10 -1.12 -12.63
C THR A 64 7.61 0.08 -11.85
N SER A 65 8.01 1.15 -12.54
CA SER A 65 8.48 2.39 -11.90
C SER A 65 7.39 3.04 -11.05
N ASN A 66 6.17 3.14 -11.56
CA ASN A 66 5.05 3.75 -10.85
C ASN A 66 4.66 2.91 -9.63
N TYR A 67 4.66 1.59 -9.76
CA TYR A 67 4.39 0.67 -8.65
C TYR A 67 5.47 0.76 -7.58
N GLN A 68 6.75 0.86 -7.95
CA GLN A 68 7.84 1.05 -6.99
C GLN A 68 7.65 2.35 -6.19
N GLU A 69 7.33 3.46 -6.86
CA GLU A 69 7.08 4.73 -6.19
C GLU A 69 5.86 4.67 -5.24
N PHE A 70 4.79 4.01 -5.67
CA PHE A 70 3.63 3.73 -4.82
C PHE A 70 4.04 2.97 -3.54
N MET A 71 4.83 1.92 -3.71
CA MET A 71 5.31 1.11 -2.59
C MET A 71 6.24 1.88 -1.66
N ASP A 72 7.10 2.75 -2.19
CA ASP A 72 7.99 3.60 -1.40
C ASP A 72 7.22 4.59 -0.53
N ILE A 73 6.15 5.18 -1.06
CA ILE A 73 5.24 6.04 -0.27
C ILE A 73 4.60 5.22 0.86
N MET A 74 4.02 4.07 0.53
CA MET A 74 3.29 3.25 1.49
C MET A 74 4.17 2.68 2.60
N LYS A 75 5.40 2.27 2.26
CA LYS A 75 6.38 1.69 3.21
C LYS A 75 7.15 2.75 4.00
N SER A 76 7.00 4.03 3.69
CA SER A 76 7.70 5.08 4.44
C SER A 76 7.27 5.09 5.91
N GLU A 77 8.23 4.97 6.83
CA GLU A 77 8.01 5.10 8.28
C GLU A 77 8.04 6.57 8.74
N GLU A 78 8.49 7.49 7.88
CA GLU A 78 8.63 8.94 8.17
C GLU A 78 7.37 9.75 7.85
N LEU A 79 6.54 9.26 6.93
CA LEU A 79 5.32 9.95 6.50
C LEU A 79 4.13 9.54 7.35
N THR A 80 3.33 10.53 7.73
CA THR A 80 1.97 10.32 8.26
C THR A 80 1.04 9.79 7.17
N ALA A 81 -0.08 9.19 7.58
CA ALA A 81 -1.10 8.71 6.64
C ALA A 81 -1.68 9.84 5.77
N GLU A 82 -1.79 11.04 6.34
CA GLU A 82 -2.23 12.26 5.66
C GLU A 82 -1.22 12.70 4.58
N GLU A 83 0.09 12.67 4.88
CA GLU A 83 1.14 12.98 3.91
C GLU A 83 1.24 11.91 2.80
N LYS A 84 1.03 10.63 3.15
CA LYS A 84 0.94 9.55 2.16
C LYS A 84 -0.25 9.76 1.23
N TYR A 85 -1.41 10.08 1.79
CA TYR A 85 -2.60 10.44 1.00
C TYR A 85 -2.27 11.56 0.02
N ASP A 86 -1.70 12.68 0.52
CA ASP A 86 -1.42 13.83 -0.34
C ASP A 86 -0.44 13.47 -1.48
N ARG A 87 0.56 12.62 -1.23
CA ARG A 87 1.48 12.13 -2.27
C ARG A 87 0.84 11.15 -3.25
N LEU A 88 -0.12 10.35 -2.80
CA LEU A 88 -0.79 9.35 -3.64
C LEU A 88 -1.84 9.96 -4.56
N VAL A 89 -2.44 11.09 -4.18
CA VAL A 89 -3.50 11.74 -4.98
C VAL A 89 -3.03 12.93 -5.80
N THR A 90 -1.77 13.36 -5.62
CA THR A 90 -1.12 14.39 -6.46
C THR A 90 -0.52 13.75 -7.72
#